data_AF-A0A7K7JEQ8-F1
#
_entry.id   AF-A0A7K7JEQ8-F1
#
_cell.length_a   1.000
_cell.length_b   1.000
_cell.length_c   1.000
_cell.angle_alpha   90.00
_cell.angle_beta   90.00
_cell.angle_gamma   90.00
#
_symmetry.space_group_name_H-M   'P 1'
#
loop_
_entity.id
_entity.type
_entity.pdbx_description
1 polymer ?
#
loop_
_entity_poly.entity_id
_entity_poly.type
_entity_poly.pdbx_seq_one_letter_code
_entity_poly.pdbx_strand_id
1 'polypeptide(L)' 'LQEIRKYQSSTRLLLRPGPFARLAAEAFMVRLLEDAYLCSLHARRVTLFPKDLQLARRLRGPEAGG' A
#
# COMPACT_ATOMS: atom_id res chain seq x y z
N LEU A 1 16.77 0.33 3.31
CA LEU A 1 16.74 0.85 1.91
C LEU A 1 17.00 -0.22 0.85
N GLN A 2 17.98 -1.11 1.02
CA GLN A 2 18.26 -2.19 0.03
C GLN A 2 17.06 -3.11 -0.22
N GLU A 3 16.31 -3.45 0.84
CA GLU A 3 15.11 -4.27 0.76
C GLU A 3 14.00 -3.63 -0.08
N ILE A 4 13.72 -2.34 0.15
CA ILE A 4 12.77 -1.57 -0.66
C ILE A 4 13.16 -1.60 -2.14
N ARG A 5 14.45 -1.36 -2.43
CA ARG A 5 14.96 -1.38 -3.82
C ARG A 5 14.81 -2.77 -4.46
N LYS A 6 15.06 -3.85 -3.71
CA LYS A 6 14.88 -5.23 -4.17
C LYS A 6 13.43 -5.52 -4.56
N TYR A 7 12.48 -5.05 -3.77
CA TYR A 7 11.06 -5.28 -4.05
C TYR A 7 10.51 -4.34 -5.12
N GLN A 8 11.02 -3.12 -5.25
CA GLN A 8 10.64 -2.19 -6.32
C GLN A 8 11.20 -2.58 -7.69
N SER A 9 12.28 -3.36 -7.77
CA SER A 9 12.84 -3.86 -9.03
C SER A 9 12.27 -5.22 -9.46
N SER A 10 11.39 -5.82 -8.67
CA SER A 10 10.82 -7.15 -8.92
C SER A 10 9.32 -7.07 -9.18
N THR A 11 8.81 -7.96 -10.03
CA THR A 11 7.36 -8.14 -10.29
C THR A 11 6.81 -9.42 -9.65
N ARG A 12 7.60 -10.06 -8.76
CA ARG A 12 7.16 -11.28 -8.06
C ARG A 12 6.11 -10.94 -7.01
N LEU A 13 5.06 -11.75 -6.95
CA LEU A 13 4.02 -11.60 -5.93
C LEU A 13 4.54 -11.94 -4.53
N LEU A 14 4.23 -11.09 -3.56
CA LEU A 14 4.70 -11.10 -2.18
C LEU A 14 3.85 -11.98 -1.26
N LEU A 15 2.56 -12.13 -1.54
CA LEU A 15 1.70 -13.03 -0.78
C LEU A 15 2.07 -14.52 -1.00
N ARG A 16 1.49 -15.44 -0.24
CA ARG A 16 1.68 -16.88 -0.50
C ARG A 16 0.92 -17.33 -1.75
N PRO A 17 1.41 -18.33 -2.51
CA PRO A 17 0.71 -18.93 -3.67
C PRO A 17 -0.78 -19.14 -3.42
N GLY A 18 -1.61 -18.78 -4.40
CA GLY A 18 -3.07 -18.73 -4.23
C GLY A 18 -3.80 -18.32 -5.50
N PRO A 19 -5.14 -18.17 -5.45
CA PRO A 19 -5.97 -17.83 -6.60
C PRO A 19 -5.62 -16.45 -7.17
N PHE A 20 -5.98 -16.21 -8.44
CA PHE A 20 -5.66 -14.97 -9.15
C PHE A 20 -6.11 -13.68 -8.43
N ALA A 21 -7.16 -13.74 -7.61
CA ALA A 21 -7.62 -12.63 -6.76
C ALA A 21 -6.49 -11.98 -5.92
N ARG A 22 -5.45 -12.75 -5.59
CA ARG A 22 -4.28 -12.23 -4.88
C ARG A 22 -3.52 -11.13 -5.62
N LEU A 23 -3.49 -11.18 -6.97
CA LEU A 23 -2.78 -10.19 -7.77
C LEU A 23 -3.44 -8.82 -7.59
N ALA A 24 -4.78 -8.80 -7.71
CA ALA A 24 -5.57 -7.59 -7.52
C ALA A 24 -5.46 -7.07 -6.09
N ALA A 25 -5.55 -7.96 -5.10
CA ALA A 25 -5.40 -7.58 -3.68
C ALA A 25 -4.00 -6.99 -3.40
N GLU A 26 -2.95 -7.60 -3.92
CA GLU A 26 -1.58 -7.14 -3.71
C GLU A 26 -1.32 -5.79 -4.38
N ALA A 27 -1.74 -5.62 -5.63
CA ALA A 27 -1.65 -4.35 -6.34
C ALA A 27 -2.43 -3.23 -5.61
N PHE A 28 -3.63 -3.55 -5.13
CA PHE A 28 -4.44 -2.62 -4.34
C PHE A 28 -3.73 -2.21 -3.04
N MET A 29 -3.21 -3.18 -2.28
CA MET A 29 -2.53 -2.93 -1.02
C MET A 29 -1.27 -2.08 -1.20
N VAL A 30 -0.45 -2.35 -2.22
CA VAL A 30 0.76 -1.56 -2.51
C VAL A 30 0.37 -0.10 -2.78
N ARG A 31 -0.60 0.12 -3.66
CA ARG A 31 -1.07 1.48 -4.00
C ARG A 31 -1.65 2.21 -2.78
N LEU A 32 -2.41 1.50 -1.93
CA LEU A 32 -2.98 2.09 -0.73
C LEU A 32 -1.90 2.46 0.30
N LEU A 33 -0.86 1.64 0.43
CA LEU A 33 0.26 1.90 1.32
C LEU A 33 1.13 3.07 0.83
N GLU A 34 1.28 3.26 -0.49
CA GLU A 34 1.92 4.45 -1.07
C GLU A 34 1.20 5.74 -0.65
N ASP A 35 -0.13 5.78 -0.77
CA ASP A 35 -0.93 6.96 -0.39
C ASP A 35 -0.92 7.20 1.13
N ALA A 36 -1.01 6.13 1.92
CA ALA A 36 -0.89 6.22 3.38
C ALA A 36 0.50 6.75 3.78
N TYR A 37 1.55 6.40 3.05
CA TYR A 37 2.89 6.88 3.33
C TYR A 37 3.01 8.39 3.06
N LEU A 38 2.39 8.89 1.99
CA LEU A 38 2.27 10.33 1.74
C LEU A 38 1.57 11.06 2.89
N CYS A 39 0.51 10.48 3.46
CA CYS A 39 -0.16 11.02 4.64
C CYS A 39 0.76 11.07 5.87
N SER A 40 1.57 10.03 6.08
CA SER A 40 2.53 10.00 7.19
C SER A 40 3.62 11.06 7.06
N LEU A 41 4.14 11.28 5.84
CA LEU A 41 5.12 12.32 5.52
C LEU A 41 4.53 13.72 5.70
N HIS A 42 3.29 13.94 5.28
CA HIS A 42 2.58 15.21 5.49
C HIS A 42 2.50 15.56 6.99
N ALA A 43 2.32 14.55 7.85
CA ALA A 43 2.33 14.69 9.30
C ALA A 43 3.74 14.68 9.93
N ARG A 44 4.81 14.86 9.13
CA ARG A 44 6.23 14.84 9.55
C ARG A 44 6.66 13.56 10.28
N ARG A 45 6.07 12.41 9.92
CA ARG A 45 6.44 11.09 10.44
C ARG A 45 7.00 10.23 9.31
N VAL A 46 7.93 9.34 9.66
CA VAL A 46 8.47 8.32 8.75
C VAL A 46 7.88 6.93 9.00
N THR A 47 7.19 6.75 10.13
CA THR A 47 6.48 5.52 10.49
C THR A 47 5.01 5.65 10.08
N LEU A 48 4.49 4.62 9.40
CA LEU A 48 3.08 4.46 9.08
C LEU A 48 2.25 4.10 10.31
N PHE A 49 1.08 4.71 10.45
CA PHE A 49 0.10 4.41 11.50
C PHE A 49 -1.28 4.12 10.92
N PRO A 50 -2.17 3.42 11.65
CA PRO A 50 -3.53 3.11 11.18
C PRO A 50 -4.32 4.35 10.73
N LYS A 51 -4.13 5.50 11.39
CA LYS A 51 -4.76 6.78 11.01
C LYS A 51 -4.39 7.27 9.61
N ASP A 52 -3.18 6.95 9.14
CA ASP A 52 -2.72 7.32 7.80
C ASP A 52 -3.44 6.47 6.73
N LEU A 53 -3.62 5.18 7.03
CA LEU A 53 -4.37 4.26 6.18
C LEU A 53 -5.86 4.62 6.12
N GLN A 54 -6.45 4.94 7.27
CA GLN A 54 -7.84 5.39 7.36
C GLN A 54 -8.05 6.68 6.56
N LEU A 55 -7.13 7.64 6.68
CA LEU A 55 -7.17 8.89 5.92
C LEU A 55 -7.04 8.63 4.42
N ALA A 56 -6.06 7.83 3.99
CA ALA A 56 -5.86 7.48 2.58
C ALA A 56 -7.11 6.81 1.97
N ARG A 57 -7.73 5.87 2.69
CA ARG A 57 -9.00 5.24 2.25
C ARG A 57 -10.12 6.25 2.14
N ARG A 58 -10.25 7.17 3.11
CA ARG A 58 -11.28 8.21 3.11
C ARG A 58 -11.10 9.19 1.96
N LEU A 59 -9.86 9.55 1.62
CA LEU A 59 -9.53 10.44 0.51
C LEU A 59 -9.77 9.78 -0.86
N ARG A 60 -9.56 8.47 -0.99
CA ARG A 60 -9.83 7.72 -2.22
C ARG A 60 -11.32 7.59 -2.55
N GLY A 61 -12.21 7.74 -1.55
CA GLY A 61 -13.64 7.63 -1.74
C GLY A 61 -14.16 6.18 -1.82
N PRO A 62 -15.49 6.01 -1.90
CA PRO A 62 -16.17 4.71 -1.77
C PRO A 62 -15.89 3.73 -2.94
N GLU A 63 -15.69 4.23 -4.15
CA GLU A 63 -15.43 3.44 -5.37
C GLU A 63 -14.09 2.68 -5.31
N ALA A 64 -13.14 3.16 -4.51
CA ALA A 64 -11.80 2.59 -4.41
C ALA A 64 -11.63 1.63 -3.23
N GLY A 65 -12.70 1.34 -2.47
CA GLY A 65 -12.64 0.58 -1.22
C GLY A 65 -13.31 -0.80 -1.24
N GLY A 66 -13.91 -1.20 -2.37
CA GLY A 66 -14.72 -2.40 -2.53
C GLY A 66 -14.30 -3.25 -3.72
#